data_AF-A0A1Q5Y0E5-F1
#
_entry.id   AF-A0A1Q5Y0E5-F1
#
_cell.length_a   1.000
_cell.length_b   1.000
_cell.length_c   1.000
_cell.angle_alpha   90.00
_cell.angle_beta   90.00
_cell.angle_gamma   90.00
#
_symmetry.space_group_name_H-M   'P 1'
#
loop_
_entity.id
_entity.type
_entity.pdbx_description
1 polymer ?
#
loop_
_entity_poly.entity_id
_entity_poly.type
_entity_poly.pdbx_seq_one_letter_code
_entity_poly.pdbx_strand_id
1 'polypeptide(L)'
;MTPIGKLFKWGTFAYEAFLALPFIGGAFVVANAWVPLGVAFLLHAVAVVLLLKERGPFIGNVIGVITSVVGLIPFVGWIMHVITAIILLVEGIFAPRRTPRY
;
A
#
# COMPACT_ATOMS: atom_id res chain seq x y z
N MET A 1 6.20 9.23 12.96
CA MET A 1 4.87 9.10 12.33
C MET A 1 3.80 9.34 13.36
N THR A 2 2.79 10.13 13.02
CA THR A 2 1.59 10.31 13.85
C THR A 2 0.77 9.02 13.89
N PRO A 3 -0.20 8.88 14.83
CA PRO A 3 -1.11 7.73 14.83
C PRO A 3 -1.84 7.55 13.49
N ILE A 4 -2.22 8.65 12.84
CA ILE A 4 -2.93 8.64 11.55
C ILE A 4 -1.99 8.15 10.44
N GLY A 5 -0.76 8.66 10.35
CA GLY A 5 0.23 8.19 9.39
C GLY A 5 0.54 6.69 9.53
N LYS A 6 0.63 6.20 10.78
CA LYS A 6 0.78 4.76 11.05
C LYS A 6 -0.45 3.95 10.61
N LEU A 7 -1.66 4.44 10.88
CA LEU A 7 -2.89 3.76 10.47
C LEU A 7 -2.93 3.59 8.95
N PHE A 8 -2.62 4.65 8.19
CA PHE A 8 -2.56 4.55 6.73
C PHE A 8 -1.45 3.63 6.25
N LYS A 9 -0.26 3.68 6.87
CA LYS A 9 0.85 2.79 6.53
C LYS A 9 0.50 1.31 6.70
N TRP A 10 -0.02 0.96 7.87
CA TRP A 10 -0.36 -0.42 8.20
C TRP A 10 -1.67 -0.88 7.53
N GLY A 11 -2.63 0.03 7.34
CA GLY A 11 -3.86 -0.24 6.60
C GLY A 11 -3.60 -0.54 5.13
N THR A 12 -2.76 0.27 4.47
CA THR A 12 -2.33 0.00 3.10
C THR A 12 -1.52 -1.29 2.99
N PHE A 13 -0.63 -1.58 3.95
CA PHE A 13 0.05 -2.88 4.02
C PHE A 13 -0.94 -4.06 4.10
N ALA A 14 -1.90 -4.01 5.03
CA ALA A 14 -2.87 -5.09 5.21
C ALA A 14 -3.72 -5.30 3.95
N TYR A 15 -4.09 -4.21 3.28
CA TYR A 15 -4.83 -4.26 2.02
C TYR A 15 -4.02 -4.92 0.89
N GLU A 16 -2.77 -4.50 0.71
CA GLU A 16 -1.85 -5.10 -0.27
C GLU A 16 -1.59 -6.58 0.04
N ALA A 17 -1.39 -6.93 1.31
CA ALA A 17 -1.18 -8.31 1.74
C ALA A 17 -2.40 -9.21 1.43
N PHE A 18 -3.61 -8.67 1.56
CA PHE A 18 -4.83 -9.37 1.17
C PHE A 18 -4.90 -9.59 -0.35
N LEU A 19 -4.60 -8.56 -1.15
CA LEU A 19 -4.57 -8.69 -2.61
C LEU A 19 -3.41 -9.56 -3.12
N ALA A 20 -2.35 -9.70 -2.32
CA ALA A 20 -1.22 -10.58 -2.57
C ALA A 20 -1.52 -12.05 -2.25
N LEU A 21 -2.66 -12.40 -1.64
CA LEU A 21 -3.02 -13.80 -1.42
C LEU A 21 -3.19 -14.54 -2.77
N PRO A 22 -2.49 -15.68 -2.97
CA PRO A 22 -2.62 -16.45 -4.20
C PRO A 22 -4.07 -16.84 -4.47
N PHE A 23 -4.50 -16.73 -5.73
CA PHE A 23 -5.86 -16.98 -6.22
C PHE A 23 -6.95 -16.05 -5.64
N ILE A 24 -6.99 -15.87 -4.32
CA ILE A 24 -7.99 -15.07 -3.61
C ILE A 24 -7.92 -13.60 -4.03
N GLY A 25 -6.73 -12.99 -4.01
CA GLY A 25 -6.58 -11.58 -4.32
C GLY A 25 -6.94 -11.26 -5.77
N GLY A 26 -6.41 -12.06 -6.71
CA GLY A 26 -6.74 -11.92 -8.14
C GLY A 26 -8.23 -12.16 -8.43
N ALA A 27 -8.82 -13.21 -7.85
CA ALA A 27 -10.26 -13.48 -8.00
C ALA A 27 -11.10 -12.33 -7.42
N PHE A 28 -10.72 -11.77 -6.27
CA PHE A 28 -11.40 -10.65 -5.64
C PHE A 28 -11.37 -9.39 -6.52
N VAL A 29 -10.22 -9.06 -7.11
CA VAL A 29 -10.08 -7.91 -8.03
C VAL A 29 -11.00 -8.09 -9.25
N VAL A 30 -10.97 -9.26 -9.88
CA VAL A 30 -11.77 -9.55 -11.10
C VAL A 30 -13.26 -9.59 -10.78
N ALA A 31 -13.66 -10.26 -9.69
CA ALA A 31 -15.06 -10.37 -9.28
C ALA A 31 -15.70 -9.02 -8.92
N ASN A 32 -14.89 -8.04 -8.52
CA ASN A 32 -15.34 -6.69 -8.20
C ASN A 32 -15.00 -5.68 -9.31
N ALA A 33 -14.85 -6.13 -10.56
CA ALA A 33 -14.62 -5.27 -11.73
C ALA A 33 -13.48 -4.25 -11.53
N TRP A 34 -12.36 -4.69 -10.95
CA TRP A 34 -11.16 -3.87 -10.67
C TRP A 34 -11.37 -2.69 -9.71
N VAL A 35 -12.56 -2.53 -9.12
CA VAL A 35 -12.84 -1.53 -8.08
C VAL A 35 -11.85 -1.59 -6.91
N PRO A 36 -11.41 -2.78 -6.42
CA PRO A 36 -10.39 -2.85 -5.38
C PRO A 36 -9.09 -2.10 -5.71
N LEU A 37 -8.65 -2.07 -6.97
CA LEU A 37 -7.45 -1.31 -7.36
C LEU A 37 -7.67 0.20 -7.25
N GLY A 38 -8.87 0.69 -7.58
CA GLY A 38 -9.22 2.10 -7.39
C GLY A 38 -9.22 2.49 -5.91
N VAL A 39 -9.72 1.62 -5.04
CA VAL A 39 -9.64 1.81 -3.57
C VAL A 39 -8.19 1.83 -3.10
N ALA A 40 -7.38 0.88 -3.55
CA ALA A 40 -5.94 0.82 -3.24
C ALA A 40 -5.23 2.12 -3.64
N PHE A 41 -5.48 2.59 -4.87
CA PHE A 41 -4.89 3.80 -5.41
C PHE A 41 -5.17 5.02 -4.52
N LEU A 42 -6.42 5.21 -4.11
CA LEU A 42 -6.82 6.33 -3.25
C LEU A 42 -6.20 6.23 -1.86
N LEU A 43 -6.20 5.04 -1.25
CA LEU A 43 -5.59 4.81 0.05
C LEU A 43 -4.09 5.11 0.03
N HIS A 44 -3.38 4.67 -1.01
CA HIS A 44 -1.95 4.96 -1.17
C HIS A 44 -1.70 6.43 -1.45
N ALA A 45 -2.49 7.09 -2.31
CA ALA A 45 -2.34 8.52 -2.57
C ALA A 45 -2.47 9.36 -1.30
N VAL A 46 -3.48 9.07 -0.47
CA VAL A 46 -3.66 9.74 0.83
C VAL A 46 -2.48 9.42 1.78
N ALA A 47 -2.05 8.15 1.84
CA ALA A 47 -0.90 7.76 2.65
C ALA A 47 0.38 8.50 2.22
N VAL A 48 0.64 8.65 0.92
CA VAL A 48 1.79 9.41 0.41
C VAL A 48 1.73 10.86 0.89
N VAL A 49 0.59 11.55 0.74
CA VAL A 49 0.45 12.94 1.17
C VAL A 49 0.69 13.10 2.68
N LEU A 50 0.13 12.20 3.50
CA LEU A 50 0.29 12.24 4.95
C LEU A 50 1.75 11.97 5.37
N LEU A 51 2.35 10.91 4.84
CA LEU A 51 3.70 10.49 5.21
C LEU A 51 4.75 11.47 4.70
N LEU A 52 4.52 12.12 3.55
CA LEU A 52 5.39 13.17 3.04
C LEU A 52 5.37 14.40 3.96
N LYS A 53 4.18 14.84 4.41
CA LYS A 53 4.03 15.93 5.39
C LYS A 53 4.75 15.61 6.71
N GLU A 54 4.67 14.36 7.15
CA GLU A 54 5.37 13.86 8.34
C GLU A 54 6.87 13.59 8.14
N ARG A 55 7.39 13.75 6.91
CA ARG A 55 8.75 13.36 6.50
C ARG A 55 9.06 11.90 6.88
N GLY A 56 8.05 11.02 6.86
CA GLY A 56 8.14 9.59 7.11
C GLY A 56 8.41 8.78 5.83
N PRO A 57 8.68 7.47 5.92
CA PRO A 57 8.86 6.62 4.74
C PRO A 57 7.56 6.48 3.96
N PHE A 58 7.57 6.89 2.69
CA PHE A 58 6.41 6.90 1.80
C PHE A 58 6.65 6.10 0.50
N ILE A 59 7.84 5.49 0.33
CA ILE A 59 8.25 4.88 -0.95
C ILE A 59 7.37 3.67 -1.26
N GLY A 60 7.09 2.82 -0.27
CA GLY A 60 6.18 1.68 -0.45
C GLY A 60 4.77 2.10 -0.87
N ASN A 61 4.30 3.26 -0.40
CA ASN A 61 3.00 3.78 -0.82
C ASN A 61 3.01 4.32 -2.24
N VAL A 62 4.11 4.95 -2.69
CA VAL A 62 4.29 5.35 -4.09
C VAL A 62 4.29 4.12 -4.99
N ILE A 63 4.98 3.05 -4.60
CA ILE A 63 4.95 1.78 -5.33
C ILE A 63 3.53 1.22 -5.36
N GLY A 64 2.77 1.31 -4.27
CA GLY A 64 1.35 0.93 -4.24
C GLY A 64 0.45 1.70 -5.21
N VAL A 65 0.71 3.00 -5.43
CA VAL A 65 0.03 3.77 -6.49
C VAL A 65 0.34 3.18 -7.86
N ILE A 66 1.61 2.85 -8.15
CA ILE A 66 2.03 2.25 -9.42
C ILE A 66 1.40 0.86 -9.58
N THR A 67 1.44 0.03 -8.53
CA THR A 67 0.83 -1.29 -8.47
C THR A 67 -0.66 -1.24 -8.78
N SER A 68 -1.37 -0.20 -8.33
CA SER A 68 -2.80 -0.03 -8.62
C SER A 68 -3.08 0.18 -10.12
N VAL A 69 -2.16 0.81 -10.86
CA VAL A 69 -2.28 1.01 -12.31
C VAL A 69 -1.86 -0.25 -13.07
N VAL A 70 -0.72 -0.85 -12.70
CA VAL A 70 -0.21 -2.09 -13.30
C VAL A 70 -1.15 -3.29 -13.01
N GLY A 71 -1.87 -3.22 -11.89
CA GLY A 71 -2.81 -4.21 -11.38
C GLY A 71 -3.94 -4.57 -12.34
N LEU A 72 -4.19 -3.73 -13.35
CA LEU A 72 -5.15 -4.02 -14.42
C LEU A 72 -4.81 -5.33 -15.17
N ILE A 73 -3.54 -5.71 -15.23
CA ILE A 73 -3.07 -6.98 -15.79
C ILE A 73 -3.00 -8.01 -14.65
N PRO A 74 -3.88 -9.03 -14.57
CA PRO A 74 -4.08 -9.81 -13.34
C PRO A 74 -2.81 -10.46 -12.75
N PHE A 75 -2.06 -11.18 -13.59
CA PHE A 75 -0.87 -11.90 -13.12
C PHE A 75 0.28 -10.96 -12.73
N VAL A 76 0.52 -9.93 -13.55
CA VAL A 76 1.53 -8.90 -13.28
C VAL A 76 1.15 -8.09 -12.04
N GLY A 77 -0.13 -7.75 -11.92
CA GLY A 77 -0.73 -7.07 -10.78
C GLY A 77 -0.53 -7.82 -9.48
N TRP A 78 -0.81 -9.12 -9.48
CA TRP A 78 -0.61 -9.95 -8.30
C TRP A 78 0.86 -9.95 -7.83
N ILE A 79 1.82 -10.09 -8.75
CA ILE A 79 3.26 -10.01 -8.43
C ILE A 79 3.59 -8.63 -7.82
N MET A 80 3.06 -7.55 -8.42
CA MET A 80 3.27 -6.20 -7.92
C MET A 80 2.67 -5.98 -6.52
N HIS A 81 1.51 -6.56 -6.22
CA HIS A 81 0.91 -6.54 -4.87
C HIS A 81 1.81 -7.24 -3.85
N VAL A 82 2.38 -8.40 -4.18
CA VAL A 82 3.35 -9.11 -3.32
C VAL A 82 4.57 -8.23 -3.03
N ILE A 83 5.18 -7.65 -4.07
CA ILE A 83 6.35 -6.77 -3.92
C ILE A 83 6.01 -5.55 -3.06
N THR A 84 4.86 -4.91 -3.32
CA THR A 84 4.40 -3.74 -2.57
C THR A 84 4.16 -4.06 -1.10
N ALA A 85 3.50 -5.17 -0.80
CA ALA A 85 3.25 -5.62 0.56
C ALA A 85 4.56 -5.84 1.34
N ILE A 86 5.56 -6.46 0.72
CA ILE A 86 6.87 -6.67 1.33
C ILE A 86 7.56 -5.33 1.62
N ILE A 87 7.57 -4.40 0.67
CA ILE A 87 8.21 -3.09 0.86
C ILE A 87 7.50 -2.30 1.97
N LEU A 88 6.17 -2.30 2.00
CA LEU A 88 5.40 -1.64 3.05
C LEU A 88 5.63 -2.26 4.42
N LEU A 89 5.76 -3.59 4.51
CA LEU A 89 6.10 -4.28 5.75
C LEU A 89 7.48 -3.86 6.26
N VAL A 90 8.48 -3.89 5.40
CA VAL A 90 9.85 -3.49 5.74
C VAL A 90 9.88 -2.03 6.17
N GLU A 91 9.27 -1.12 5.39
CA GLU A 91 9.19 0.29 5.79
C GLU A 91 8.41 0.47 7.11
N GLY A 92 7.34 -0.28 7.33
CA GLY A 92 6.51 -0.21 8.54
C GLY A 92 7.26 -0.66 9.81
N ILE A 93 8.08 -1.70 9.70
CA ILE A 93 8.88 -2.26 10.80
C ILE A 93 10.12 -1.40 11.07
N PHE A 94 10.85 -1.04 10.02
CA PHE A 94 12.15 -0.37 10.13
C PHE A 94 12.07 1.16 10.08
N ALA A 95 10.87 1.75 9.97
CA ALA A 95 10.68 3.20 10.07
C ALA A 95 11.33 3.73 11.36
N PRO A 96 12.33 4.64 11.28
CA PRO A 96 12.90 5.25 12.47
C PRO A 96 11.79 5.90 13.30
N ARG A 97 11.72 5.60 14.60
CA ARG A 97 10.88 6.33 15.54
C ARG A 97 11.42 7.76 15.64
N ARG A 98 11.03 8.64 14.70
CA ARG A 98 11.37 10.06 14.81
C ARG A 98 10.60 10.66 15.97
N THR A 99 11.36 11.21 16.91
CA THR A 99 10.89 12.00 18.04
C THR A 99 10.05 13.17 17.51
N PRO A 100 8.85 13.43 18.05
CA PRO A 100 8.13 14.66 17.76
C PRO A 100 9.03 15.84 18.12
N ARG A 101 9.32 16.73 17.16
CA ARG A 101 9.81 18.05 17.50
C ARG A 101 8.59 18.89 17.82
N TYR A 102 8.46 19.21 19.10
CA TYR A 102 7.58 20.24 19.65
C TYR A 102 7.79 21.56 18.92
#